data_AF-A0A7Y9KAE8-F1
#
_entry.id   AF-A0A7Y9KAE8-F1
#
_cell.length_a   1.000
_cell.length_b   1.000
_cell.length_c   1.000
_cell.angle_alpha   90.00
_cell.angle_beta   90.00
_cell.angle_gamma   90.00
#
_symmetry.space_group_name_H-M   'P 1'
#
loop_
_entity.id
_entity.type
_entity.pdbx_description
1 polymer ?
#
loop_
_entity_poly.entity_id
_entity_poly.type
_entity_poly.pdbx_seq_one_letter_code
_entity_poly.pdbx_strand_id
1 'polypeptide(L)' 'MPLRLKLGFGIGGAWLDHERSRFVWVIWYEGEETFEEANQRYWASPEREAMGLDPSEYLVDRDVRVVEQVY' A
#
# COMPACT_ATOMS: atom_id res chain seq x y z
N MET A 1 5.11 -6.40 1.09
CA MET A 1 5.19 -5.99 -0.33
C MET A 1 4.78 -7.08 -1.32
N PRO A 2 5.37 -8.30 -1.32
CA PRO A 2 5.09 -9.32 -2.34
C PRO A 2 3.61 -9.70 -2.50
N LEU A 3 2.83 -9.65 -1.42
CA LEU A 3 1.41 -10.00 -1.45
C LEU A 3 0.57 -9.03 -2.30
N ARG A 4 0.87 -7.72 -2.29
CA ARG A 4 0.12 -6.77 -3.13
C ARG A 4 0.33 -7.06 -4.62
N LEU A 5 1.56 -7.38 -5.03
CA LEU A 5 1.83 -7.79 -6.41
C LEU A 5 1.06 -9.06 -6.79
N LYS A 6 1.02 -10.07 -5.90
CA LYS A 6 0.24 -11.30 -6.13
C LYS A 6 -1.26 -11.04 -6.28
N LEU A 7 -1.78 -10.01 -5.62
CA LEU A 7 -3.20 -9.64 -5.66
C LEU A 7 -3.55 -8.62 -6.76
N GLY A 8 -2.61 -8.36 -7.69
CA GLY A 8 -2.84 -7.55 -8.88
C GLY A 8 -2.53 -6.06 -8.74
N PHE A 9 -1.92 -5.63 -7.64
CA PHE A 9 -1.49 -4.24 -7.49
C PHE A 9 -0.19 -3.98 -8.24
N GLY A 10 -0.05 -2.77 -8.78
CA GLY A 10 1.21 -2.23 -9.23
C GLY A 10 1.89 -1.35 -8.16
N ILE A 11 3.20 -1.15 -8.34
CA ILE A 11 4.02 -0.29 -7.49
C ILE A 11 4.56 0.84 -8.37
N GLY A 12 4.21 2.09 -8.05
CA GLY A 12 4.71 3.28 -8.75
C GLY A 12 6.10 3.72 -8.28
N GLY A 13 6.56 3.23 -7.12
CA GLY A 13 7.88 3.53 -6.56
C GLY A 13 7.82 3.75 -5.05
N ALA A 14 8.98 3.71 -4.41
CA ALA A 14 9.12 3.93 -2.97
C ALA A 14 10.31 4.84 -2.68
N TRP A 15 10.16 5.72 -1.70
CA TRP A 15 11.15 6.73 -1.31
C TRP A 15 11.28 6.80 0.21
N LEU A 16 12.50 7.05 0.67
CA LEU A 16 12.80 7.41 2.06
C LEU A 16 13.13 8.90 2.10
N ASP A 17 12.30 9.67 2.81
CA ASP A 17 12.64 11.03 3.24
C ASP A 17 13.41 10.91 4.55
N HIS A 18 14.74 10.91 4.46
CA HIS A 18 15.63 10.81 5.63
C HIS A 18 15.52 12.02 6.56
N GLU A 19 15.27 13.22 6.01
CA GLU A 19 15.18 14.44 6.81
C GLU A 19 13.93 14.43 7.69
N ARG A 20 12.80 13.96 7.16
CA ARG A 20 11.52 13.89 7.89
C ARG A 20 11.24 12.53 8.51
N SER A 21 12.14 11.56 8.33
CA SER A 21 11.94 10.16 8.74
C SER A 21 10.62 9.57 8.20
N ARG A 22 10.33 9.79 6.91
CA ARG A 22 9.10 9.32 6.27
C ARG A 22 9.40 8.30 5.19
N PHE A 23 8.55 7.28 5.11
CA PHE A 23 8.52 6.37 3.97
C PHE A 23 7.32 6.70 3.08
N VAL A 24 7.58 7.00 1.81
CA VAL A 24 6.54 7.30 0.81
C VAL A 24 6.49 6.14 -0.16
N TRP A 25 5.29 5.65 -0.44
CA TRP A 25 5.10 4.54 -1.35
C TRP A 25 3.82 4.74 -2.17
N VAL A 26 3.96 4.63 -3.50
CA VAL A 26 2.85 4.73 -4.44
C VAL A 26 2.46 3.33 -4.89
N ILE A 27 1.17 3.04 -4.77
CA ILE A 27 0.52 1.81 -5.24
C ILE A 27 -0.68 2.16 -6.08
N TRP A 28 -0.94 1.34 -7.08
CA TRP A 28 -2.07 1.49 -7.99
C TRP A 28 -2.70 0.13 -8.28
N TYR A 29 -3.91 0.15 -8.82
CA TYR A 29 -4.67 -1.04 -9.19
C TYR A 29 -5.47 -0.72 -10.46
N GLU A 30 -5.36 -1.58 -11.49
CA GLU A 30 -6.06 -1.46 -12.78
C GLU A 30 -6.89 -2.73 -13.06
N GLY A 31 -7.74 -3.12 -12.12
CA GLY A 31 -8.70 -4.21 -12.28
C GLY A 31 -10.14 -3.72 -12.43
N GLU A 32 -11.08 -4.67 -12.44
CA GLU A 32 -12.51 -4.36 -12.48
C GLU A 32 -13.00 -3.71 -11.17
N GLU A 33 -12.32 -4.00 -10.06
CA GLU A 33 -12.58 -3.41 -8.75
C GLU A 33 -11.97 -2.00 -8.66
N THR A 34 -12.58 -1.15 -7.83
CA THR A 34 -11.93 0.09 -7.39
C THR A 34 -10.69 -0.22 -6.56
N PHE A 35 -9.76 0.75 -6.46
CA PHE A 35 -8.59 0.61 -5.59
C PHE A 35 -8.96 0.31 -4.14
N GLU A 36 -10.04 0.91 -3.64
CA GLU A 36 -10.49 0.72 -2.26
C GLU A 36 -10.99 -0.71 -2.02
N GLU A 37 -11.81 -1.26 -2.92
CA GLU A 37 -12.28 -2.65 -2.88
C GLU A 37 -11.11 -3.64 -2.95
N ALA A 38 -10.19 -3.45 -3.90
CA ALA A 38 -8.99 -4.27 -4.00
C ALA A 38 -8.15 -4.20 -2.72
N ASN A 39 -8.02 -3.01 -2.11
CA ASN A 39 -7.24 -2.82 -0.89
C ASN A 39 -7.94 -3.47 0.32
N GLN A 40 -9.26 -3.42 0.41
CA GLN A 40 -10.03 -4.17 1.41
C GLN A 40 -9.80 -5.69 1.26
N ARG A 41 -9.85 -6.21 0.03
CA ARG A 41 -9.52 -7.62 -0.27
C ARG A 41 -8.10 -7.98 0.14
N TYR A 42 -7.13 -7.10 -0.06
CA TYR A 42 -5.77 -7.29 0.44
C TYR A 42 -5.72 -7.38 1.98
N TRP A 43 -6.43 -6.51 2.69
CA TRP A 43 -6.46 -6.53 4.15
C TRP A 43 -7.18 -7.76 4.72
N ALA A 44 -8.19 -8.26 4.02
CA ALA A 44 -8.95 -9.46 4.38
C ALA A 44 -8.29 -10.78 3.92
N SER A 45 -7.13 -10.74 3.25
CA SER A 45 -6.51 -11.95 2.71
C SER A 45 -5.94 -12.84 3.83
N PRO A 46 -6.09 -14.18 3.77
CA PRO A 46 -5.51 -15.10 4.75
C PRO A 46 -4.00 -14.96 4.88
N GLU A 47 -3.30 -14.68 3.77
CA GLU A 47 -1.86 -14.43 3.78
C GLU A 47 -1.51 -13.14 4.52
N ARG A 48 -2.37 -12.11 4.45
CA ARG A 48 -2.18 -10.87 5.20
C ARG A 48 -2.41 -11.08 6.69
N GLU A 49 -3.43 -11.84 7.06
CA GLU A 49 -3.71 -12.23 8.44
C GLU A 49 -2.56 -13.07 9.02
N ALA A 50 -2.08 -14.06 8.27
CA ALA A 50 -0.98 -14.95 8.68
C ALA A 50 0.36 -14.22 8.88
N MET A 51 0.56 -13.03 8.30
CA MET A 51 1.74 -12.21 8.59
C MET A 51 1.77 -11.75 10.04
N GLY A 52 0.63 -11.66 10.74
CA GLY A 52 0.57 -11.33 12.16
C GLY A 52 1.18 -9.98 12.54
N LEU A 53 1.33 -9.07 11.57
CA LEU A 53 1.91 -7.74 11.75
C LEU A 53 0.83 -6.69 11.56
N ASP A 54 0.70 -5.75 12.48
CA ASP A 54 -0.01 -4.50 12.22
C ASP A 54 1.00 -3.37 11.97
N PRO A 55 1.10 -2.86 10.72
CA PRO A 55 1.95 -1.72 10.40
C PRO A 55 1.68 -0.49 11.27
N SER A 56 0.46 -0.33 11.80
CA SER A 56 0.11 0.82 12.64
C SER A 56 0.96 0.88 13.92
N GLU A 57 1.44 -0.26 14.43
CA GLU A 57 2.29 -0.35 15.62
C GLU A 57 3.68 0.29 15.43
N TYR A 58 4.10 0.49 14.18
CA TYR A 58 5.42 1.01 13.81
C TYR A 58 5.36 2.43 13.22
N LEU A 59 4.16 3.02 13.16
CA LEU A 59 3.93 4.32 12.54
C LEU A 59 3.50 5.33 13.61
N VAL A 60 4.24 6.43 13.71
CA VAL A 60 3.83 7.58 14.54
C VAL A 60 2.60 8.26 13.95
N ASP A 61 2.51 8.32 12.62
CA ASP A 61 1.39 8.90 11.88
C ASP A 61 1.35 8.32 10.45
N ARG A 62 0.19 8.43 9.78
CA ARG A 62 0.00 8.01 8.39
C ARG A 62 -0.86 9.00 7.63
N ASP A 63 -0.31 9.48 6.52
CA ASP A 63 -1.03 10.29 5.53
C ASP A 63 -1.27 9.46 4.26
N VAL A 64 -2.52 9.40 3.80
CA VAL A 64 -2.93 8.64 2.60
C VAL A 64 -3.67 9.58 1.67
N ARG A 65 -3.24 9.61 0.41
CA ARG A 65 -3.80 10.48 -0.61
C ARG A 65 -3.90 9.73 -1.93
N VAL A 66 -4.94 10.04 -2.70
CA VAL A 66 -5.03 9.67 -4.11
C VAL A 66 -4.30 10.73 -4.91
N VAL A 67 -3.42 10.30 -5.81
CA VAL A 67 -2.62 11.16 -6.68
C VAL A 67 -2.75 10.68 -8.12
N GLU A 68 -2.64 11.61 -9.06
CA GLU A 68 -2.62 11.34 -10.50
C GLU A 68 -1.21 11.61 -11.03
N GLN A 69 -0.68 10.67 -11.82
CA GLN A 69 0.60 10.86 -12.50
C GLN A 69 0.38 11.67 -13.78
N VAL A 70 1.06 12.82 -13.88
CA VAL A 70 0.87 13.76 -15.01
C VAL A 70 1.92 13.56 -16.12
N TYR A 71 3.08 12.96 -15.80
CA TYR A 71 4.21 12.77 -16.73
C TYR A 71 4.86 11.40 -16.56
#